data_AF-A0ABD7GFI6-F1
#
_entry.id   AF-A0ABD7GFI6-F1
#
_cell.length_a   1.000
_cell.length_b   1.000
_cell.length_c   1.000
_cell.angle_alpha   90.00
_cell.angle_beta   90.00
_cell.angle_gamma   90.00
#
_symmetry.space_group_name_H-M   'P 1'
#
loop_
_entity.id
_entity.type
_entity.pdbx_description
1 polymer ?
#
loop_
_entity_poly.entity_id
_entity_poly.type
_entity_poly.pdbx_seq_one_letter_code
_entity_poly.pdbx_strand_id
1 'polypeptide(L)'
;VNDRRKNQQTGEWEDYPNFIDCTMFGARAESLSRYLGKGTKVSIEGKLRWSQWEREGQKRSKIEVIVDELEFMSSRNKTDGYDANAEFAAIPSSLSPDSTASVYDEDIPF
;
A
#
# COMPACT_ATOMS: atom_id res chain seq x y z
N VAL A 1 -12.03 -3.18 6.34
CA VAL A 1 -13.03 -3.14 5.26
C VAL A 1 -14.06 -2.12 5.68
N ASN A 2 -14.35 -1.09 4.88
CA ASN A 2 -15.28 -0.03 5.27
C ASN A 2 -16.58 -0.18 4.49
N ASP A 3 -17.70 -0.13 5.20
CA ASP A 3 -19.03 -0.11 4.60
C ASP A 3 -19.62 1.30 4.70
N ARG A 4 -20.57 1.64 3.83
CA ARG A 4 -21.33 2.88 3.89
C ARG A 4 -22.80 2.53 4.00
N ARG A 5 -23.41 2.90 5.14
CA ARG A 5 -24.83 2.65 5.39
C ARG A 5 -25.59 3.96 5.43
N LYS A 6 -26.70 4.03 4.70
CA LYS A 6 -27.62 5.17 4.79
C LYS A 6 -28.44 5.05 6.08
N ASN A 7 -28.37 6.06 6.94
CA ASN A 7 -29.19 6.15 8.14
C ASN A 7 -30.64 6.44 7.72
N GLN A 8 -31.58 5.56 8.11
CA GLN A 8 -32.98 5.66 7.70
C GLN A 8 -33.74 6.80 8.39
N GLN A 9 -33.21 7.34 9.50
CA GLN A 9 -33.83 8.43 10.25
C GLN A 9 -33.35 9.81 9.77
N THR A 10 -32.05 9.94 9.47
CA THR A 10 -31.45 11.22 9.06
C THR A 10 -31.29 11.33 7.54
N GLY A 11 -31.32 10.22 6.82
CA GLY A 11 -31.11 10.17 5.38
C GLY A 11 -29.64 10.31 4.95
N GLU A 12 -28.72 10.48 5.90
CA GLU A 12 -27.29 10.69 5.63
C GLU A 12 -26.53 9.36 5.45
N TRP A 13 -25.39 9.42 4.76
CA TRP A 13 -24.49 8.29 4.61
C TRP A 13 -23.48 8.27 5.74
N GLU A 14 -23.43 7.17 6.48
CA GLU A 14 -22.50 6.97 7.59
C GLU A 14 -21.46 5.91 7.22
N ASP A 15 -20.20 6.16 7.58
CA ASP A 15 -19.11 5.19 7.42
C ASP A 15 -19.14 4.19 8.59
N TYR A 16 -19.19 2.90 8.27
CA TYR A 16 -19.20 1.80 9.23
C TYR A 16 -17.93 0.95 9.05
N PRO A 17 -16.88 1.17 9.87
CA PRO A 17 -15.64 0.43 9.75
C PRO A 17 -15.79 -0.98 10.31
N ASN A 18 -15.41 -1.99 9.52
CA ASN A 18 -15.32 -3.37 9.96
C ASN A 18 -13.87 -3.75 10.23
N PHE A 19 -13.64 -4.28 11.44
CA PHE A 19 -12.36 -4.81 11.89
C PHE A 19 -12.45 -6.33 11.95
N ILE A 20 -11.51 -6.99 11.30
CA ILE A 20 -11.42 -8.45 11.24
C ILE A 20 -10.04 -8.83 11.73
N ASP A 21 -9.99 -9.80 12.64
CA ASP A 21 -8.74 -10.32 13.16
C ASP A 21 -8.17 -11.36 12.21
N CYS A 22 -6.95 -11.10 11.74
CA CYS A 22 -6.21 -11.98 10.85
C CYS A 22 -4.97 -12.51 11.57
N THR A 23 -4.73 -13.82 11.48
CA THR A 23 -3.56 -14.47 12.07
C THR A 23 -2.80 -15.25 11.00
N MET A 24 -1.49 -15.00 10.90
CA MET A 24 -0.59 -15.71 9.98
C MET A 24 0.52 -16.38 10.77
N PHE A 25 0.92 -17.58 10.36
CA PHE A 25 1.97 -18.36 11.01
C PHE A 25 3.08 -18.76 10.02
N GLY A 26 4.25 -19.12 10.55
CA GLY A 26 5.38 -19.64 9.77
C GLY A 26 6.29 -18.56 9.16
N ALA A 27 7.22 -19.00 8.31
CA ALA A 27 8.30 -18.16 7.77
C ALA A 27 7.82 -16.93 6.96
N ARG A 28 6.65 -17.02 6.32
CA ARG A 28 6.05 -15.86 5.63
C ARG A 28 5.65 -14.76 6.61
N ALA A 29 5.08 -15.10 7.77
CA ALA A 29 4.70 -14.12 8.77
C ALA A 29 5.94 -13.34 9.28
N GLU A 30 7.04 -14.06 9.51
CA GLU A 30 8.32 -13.44 9.92
C GLU A 30 8.86 -12.49 8.86
N SER A 31 8.83 -12.91 7.59
CA SER A 31 9.31 -12.10 6.47
C SER A 31 8.46 -10.84 6.28
N LEU A 32 7.13 -10.96 6.34
CA LEU A 32 6.18 -9.86 6.12
C LEU A 32 6.13 -8.88 7.30
N SER A 33 6.47 -9.32 8.52
CA SER A 33 6.44 -8.48 9.73
C SER A 33 7.24 -7.18 9.59
N ARG A 34 8.31 -7.18 8.78
CA ARG A 34 9.17 -6.01 8.56
C ARG A 34 8.55 -4.96 7.61
N TYR A 35 7.58 -5.37 6.81
CA TYR A 35 6.97 -4.54 5.76
C TYR A 35 5.53 -4.13 6.09
N LEU A 36 4.88 -4.85 7.01
CA LEU A 36 3.54 -4.53 7.48
C LEU A 36 3.59 -3.42 8.53
N GLY A 37 2.94 -2.30 8.24
CA GLY A 37 2.78 -1.17 9.15
C GLY A 37 1.32 -0.71 9.22
N LYS A 38 1.03 0.23 10.12
CA LYS A 38 -0.30 0.84 10.20
C LYS A 38 -0.62 1.55 8.89
N GLY A 39 -1.77 1.24 8.31
CA GLY A 39 -2.24 1.85 7.07
C GLY A 39 -1.74 1.17 5.79
N THR A 40 -0.88 0.14 5.89
CA THR A 40 -0.50 -0.67 4.73
C THR A 40 -1.73 -1.36 4.17
N LYS A 41 -1.99 -1.13 2.88
CA LYS A 41 -3.10 -1.77 2.17
C LYS A 41 -2.65 -3.14 1.69
N VAL A 42 -3.39 -4.18 2.04
CA VAL A 42 -3.07 -5.56 1.70
C VAL A 42 -4.30 -6.32 1.22
N SER A 43 -4.09 -7.25 0.31
CA SER A 43 -5.02 -8.33 0.00
C SER A 43 -4.63 -9.55 0.82
N ILE A 44 -5.61 -10.27 1.34
CA ILE A 44 -5.41 -11.41 2.24
C ILE A 44 -6.26 -12.56 1.73
N GLU A 45 -5.63 -13.72 1.54
CA GLU A 45 -6.29 -14.99 1.24
C GLU A 45 -6.03 -15.98 2.37
N GLY A 46 -7.05 -16.76 2.70
CA GLY A 46 -6.95 -17.78 3.74
C GLY A 46 -8.31 -18.34 4.11
N LYS A 47 -8.45 -18.77 5.36
CA LYS A 47 -9.59 -19.54 5.85
C LYS A 47 -10.26 -18.84 7.02
N LEU A 48 -11.58 -18.85 7.04
CA LEU A 48 -12.34 -18.42 8.20
C LEU A 48 -12.30 -19.50 9.28
N ARG A 49 -11.92 -19.10 10.49
CA ARG A 49 -11.91 -19.94 11.67
C ARG A 49 -12.89 -19.38 12.69
N TRP A 50 -13.79 -20.23 13.16
CA TRP A 50 -14.61 -19.95 14.32
C TRP A 50 -13.95 -20.54 15.56
N SER A 51 -13.72 -19.69 16.55
CA SER A 51 -13.07 -20.05 17.82
C SER A 51 -14.03 -19.74 18.96
N GLN A 52 -14.27 -20.70 19.84
CA GLN A 52 -15.06 -20.54 21.05
C GLN A 52 -14.22 -20.91 22.26
N TRP A 53 -14.24 -20.05 23.28
CA TRP A 53 -13.50 -20.28 24.53
C TRP A 53 -14.29 -19.71 25.71
N GLU A 54 -13.91 -20.12 26.92
CA GLU A 54 -14.47 -19.58 28.16
C GLU A 54 -13.49 -18.61 28.80
N ARG A 55 -14.00 -17.46 29.23
CA ARG A 55 -13.23 -16.49 30.01
C ARG A 55 -14.11 -15.98 31.14
N GLU A 56 -13.63 -16.09 32.37
CA GLU A 56 -14.35 -15.60 33.57
C GLU A 56 -15.77 -16.19 33.69
N GLY A 57 -15.93 -17.48 33.34
CA GLY A 57 -17.22 -18.18 33.36
C GLY A 57 -18.18 -17.82 32.20
N GLN A 58 -17.76 -16.96 31.27
CA GLN A 58 -18.55 -16.60 30.09
C GLN A 58 -18.00 -17.25 28.83
N LYS A 59 -18.87 -17.94 28.09
CA LYS A 59 -18.56 -18.43 26.75
C LYS A 59 -18.46 -17.26 25.77
N ARG A 60 -17.35 -17.18 25.07
CA ARG A 60 -17.06 -16.19 24.03
C ARG A 60 -16.83 -16.92 22.72
N SER A 61 -17.31 -16.33 21.64
CA SER A 61 -17.08 -16.80 20.28
C SER A 61 -16.52 -15.68 19.42
N LYS A 62 -15.61 -16.01 18.51
CA LYS A 62 -15.01 -15.07 17.58
C LYS A 62 -14.77 -15.73 16.23
N ILE A 63 -14.90 -14.94 15.18
CA ILE A 63 -14.48 -15.31 13.84
C ILE A 63 -13.15 -14.62 13.58
N GLU A 64 -12.17 -15.39 13.13
CA GLU A 64 -10.84 -14.94 12.75
C GLU A 64 -10.47 -15.50 11.38
N VAL A 65 -9.59 -14.81 10.67
CA VAL A 65 -9.06 -15.29 9.38
C VAL A 65 -7.67 -15.85 9.63
N ILE A 66 -7.47 -17.13 9.31
CA ILE A 66 -6.15 -17.73 9.23
C ILE A 66 -5.60 -17.48 7.84
N VAL A 67 -4.54 -16.70 7.74
CA VAL A 67 -3.98 -16.22 6.48
C VAL A 67 -2.99 -17.24 5.91
N ASP A 68 -3.23 -17.65 4.68
CA ASP A 68 -2.33 -18.53 3.91
C ASP A 68 -1.42 -17.69 2.97
N GLU A 69 -1.99 -16.64 2.37
CA GLU A 69 -1.32 -15.74 1.43
C GLU A 69 -1.70 -14.28 1.65
N LEU A 70 -0.74 -13.37 1.44
CA LEU A 70 -0.90 -11.93 1.59
C LEU A 70 -0.15 -11.23 0.47
N GLU A 71 -0.84 -10.30 -0.19
CA GLU A 71 -0.27 -9.46 -1.24
C GLU A 71 -0.37 -7.99 -0.85
N PHE A 72 0.72 -7.23 -1.07
CA PHE A 72 0.70 -5.79 -0.85
C PHE A 72 -0.05 -5.10 -1.98
N MET A 73 -1.07 -4.33 -1.63
CA MET A 73 -1.69 -3.44 -2.60
C MET A 73 -0.94 -2.11 -2.55
N SER A 74 -0.24 -1.78 -3.63
CA SER A 74 0.38 -0.46 -3.74
C SER A 74 -0.71 0.60 -3.68
N SER A 75 -0.64 1.47 -2.67
CA SER A 75 -1.25 2.78 -2.84
C SER A 75 -0.45 3.43 -3.95
N ARG A 76 -1.15 3.87 -5.01
CA ARG A 76 -0.59 4.76 -6.03
C ARG A 76 0.10 5.90 -5.26
N ASN A 77 1.43 5.84 -5.22
CA ASN A 77 2.22 6.73 -4.39
C ASN A 77 1.84 8.15 -4.83
N LYS A 78 1.26 8.94 -3.93
CA LYS A 78 1.08 10.36 -4.18
C LYS A 78 2.50 10.90 -4.22
N THR A 79 3.00 11.18 -5.41
CA THR A 79 4.25 11.88 -5.62
C THR A 79 4.14 13.20 -4.89
N ASP A 80 4.64 13.26 -3.66
CA ASP A 80 4.85 14.51 -2.95
C ASP A 80 5.76 15.36 -3.81
N GLY A 81 5.27 16.54 -4.15
CA GLY A 81 5.92 17.47 -5.05
C GLY A 81 7.32 17.80 -4.56
N TYR A 82 8.31 17.39 -5.33
CA TYR A 82 9.62 18.02 -5.28
C TYR A 82 9.47 19.38 -5.97
N ASP A 83 9.37 20.39 -5.10
CA ASP A 83 9.60 21.79 -5.38
C ASP A 83 10.92 21.94 -6.15
N ALA A 84 10.82 22.26 -7.44
CA ALA A 84 11.95 22.64 -8.27
C ALA A 84 11.96 24.17 -8.42
N ASN A 85 12.09 24.89 -7.31
CA ASN A 85 12.47 26.30 -7.28
C ASN A 85 13.73 26.51 -6.43
N ALA A 86 14.84 25.97 -6.92
CA ALA A 86 16.18 26.34 -6.47
C ALA A 86 16.97 26.89 -7.68
N GLU A 87 16.76 28.18 -7.94
CA GLU A 87 17.84 29.17 -8.02
C GLU A 87 19.14 28.70 -8.71
N PHE A 88 19.15 28.70 -10.05
CA PHE A 88 20.41 28.61 -10.81
C PHE A 88 21.06 30.00 -10.89
N ALA A 89 21.82 30.33 -9.86
CA ALA A 89 22.76 31.43 -9.86
C ALA A 89 23.94 31.12 -10.83
N ALA A 90 24.18 32.04 -11.75
CA ALA A 90 25.43 32.37 -12.44
C ALA A 90 26.35 31.22 -12.93
N ILE A 91 26.34 31.00 -14.25
CA ILE A 91 27.32 30.22 -15.01
C ILE A 91 28.57 31.06 -15.29
N PRO A 92 29.81 30.60 -14.97
CA PRO A 92 31.00 31.08 -15.66
C PRO A 92 31.29 30.21 -16.89
N SER A 93 31.29 30.85 -18.05
CA SER A 93 31.66 30.26 -19.35
C SER A 93 33.15 29.89 -19.41
N SER A 94 33.47 28.63 -19.72
CA SER A 94 34.67 28.29 -20.50
C SER A 94 34.52 26.94 -21.21
N LEU A 95 34.94 26.96 -22.48
CA LEU A 95 34.86 25.96 -23.55
C LEU A 95 35.63 24.67 -23.23
N SER A 96 35.23 23.46 -23.65
CA SER A 96 35.34 22.96 -25.04
C SER A 96 34.53 21.65 -25.22
N PRO A 97 33.90 21.39 -26.39
CA PRO A 97 33.26 20.11 -26.68
C PRO A 97 34.20 19.17 -27.46
N ASP A 98 34.56 18.04 -26.86
CA ASP A 98 35.19 16.95 -27.61
C ASP A 98 34.14 15.88 -27.94
N SER A 99 33.96 15.73 -29.25
CA SER A 99 33.48 14.58 -30.05
C SER A 99 32.68 13.44 -29.38
N THR A 100 31.48 13.15 -29.93
CA THR A 100 30.90 11.79 -30.18
C THR A 100 29.38 11.77 -30.50
N ALA A 101 28.76 12.81 -31.06
CA ALA A 101 27.31 12.80 -31.38
C ALA A 101 26.94 12.96 -32.87
N SER A 102 27.89 12.84 -33.81
CA SER A 102 27.64 13.03 -35.25
C SER A 102 27.53 11.73 -36.06
N VAL A 103 27.10 10.62 -35.47
CA VAL A 103 27.05 9.31 -36.19
C VAL A 103 25.64 8.70 -36.21
N TYR A 104 24.67 9.22 -35.46
CA TYR A 104 23.35 8.59 -35.32
C TYR A 104 22.19 9.29 -36.03
N ASP A 105 22.47 10.29 -36.89
CA ASP A 105 21.41 11.08 -37.57
C ASP A 105 21.40 10.89 -39.11
N GLU A 106 22.22 9.97 -39.66
CA GLU A 106 22.40 9.84 -41.12
C GLU A 106 22.00 8.47 -41.70
N ASP A 107 21.21 7.67 -40.96
CA ASP A 107 20.80 6.32 -41.41
C ASP A 107 19.31 6.02 -41.12
N ILE A 108 18.41 6.91 -41.54
CA ILE A 108 16.96 6.62 -41.64
C ILE A 108 16.51 6.77 -43.09
N PRO A 109 16.48 5.68 -43.89
CA PRO A 109 15.85 5.70 -45.21
C PRO A 109 14.32 5.69 -45.12
N PHE A 110 13.68 6.44 -46.05
CA PHE A 110 12.22 6.58 -46.24
C PHE A 110 11.46 5.27 -46.48
#